data_AF-Q58649-F1
#
_entry.id   AF-Q58649-F1
#
_cell.length_a   1.000
_cell.length_b   1.000
_cell.length_c   1.000
_cell.angle_alpha   90.00
_cell.angle_beta   90.00
_cell.angle_gamma   90.00
#
_symmetry.space_group_name_H-M   'P 1'
#
loop_
_entity.id
_entity.type
_entity.pdbx_description
1 polymer ?
#
loop_
_entity_poly.entity_id
_entity_poly.type
_entity_poly.pdbx_seq_one_letter_code
_entity_poly.pdbx_strand_id
1 'polypeptide(L)'
;MITVATAECFTHANIGLTIHKAAAGYEDFEFKYLFSEEDLKLMKNVRVISAMFVPSIIGVEKLLDIKLPEPDFNYKYAKAYSEEKDLEVAKLMAEGLKKKLNVNISIGSTAGVGRGAICILTDNNRYLFTSDVYANLITFENIKERQKNGIEKGIKRFLEILKKEYF
;
A
#
# COMPACT_ATOMS: atom_id res chain seq x y z
N MET A 1 -11.33 5.54 -17.18
CA MET A 1 -10.64 4.41 -16.53
C MET A 1 -9.82 4.98 -15.39
N ILE A 2 -9.98 4.44 -14.18
CA ILE A 2 -9.39 4.94 -12.93
C ILE A 2 -7.98 4.35 -12.82
N THR A 3 -6.97 5.20 -12.76
CA THR A 3 -5.57 4.75 -12.70
C THR A 3 -5.09 4.61 -11.27
N VAL A 4 -4.38 3.52 -10.98
CA VAL A 4 -3.88 3.19 -9.64
C VAL A 4 -2.38 2.89 -9.70
N ALA A 5 -1.62 3.37 -8.72
CA ALA A 5 -0.25 2.93 -8.51
C ALA A 5 0.02 2.63 -7.04
N THR A 6 0.88 1.66 -6.75
CA THR A 6 1.23 1.28 -5.38
C THR A 6 2.75 1.23 -5.19
N ALA A 7 3.23 1.74 -4.06
CA ALA A 7 4.59 1.61 -3.56
C ALA A 7 4.53 1.00 -2.16
N GLU A 8 4.97 -0.25 -2.06
CA GLU A 8 4.73 -1.09 -0.90
C GLU A 8 6.03 -1.58 -0.28
N CYS A 9 6.05 -1.73 1.04
CA CYS A 9 7.15 -2.36 1.77
C CYS A 9 6.65 -3.63 2.45
N PHE A 10 5.99 -3.54 3.61
CA PHE A 10 5.64 -4.72 4.40
C PHE A 10 4.56 -5.62 3.78
N THR A 11 3.82 -5.11 2.79
CA THR A 11 2.80 -5.86 2.05
C THR A 11 3.35 -6.55 0.79
N HIS A 12 4.64 -6.38 0.47
CA HIS A 12 5.34 -7.02 -0.66
C HIS A 12 4.63 -6.84 -2.02
N ALA A 13 4.09 -5.64 -2.29
CA ALA A 13 3.35 -5.33 -3.52
C ALA A 13 2.04 -6.12 -3.72
N ASN A 14 1.57 -6.88 -2.71
CA ASN A 14 0.39 -7.72 -2.84
C ASN A 14 -0.91 -6.92 -2.92
N ILE A 15 -0.97 -5.68 -2.41
CA ILE A 15 -2.16 -4.84 -2.61
C ILE A 15 -2.29 -4.50 -4.10
N GLY A 16 -1.26 -3.91 -4.69
CA GLY A 16 -1.24 -3.55 -6.11
C GLY A 16 -1.41 -4.76 -7.04
N LEU A 17 -0.74 -5.88 -6.73
CA LEU A 17 -0.86 -7.11 -7.51
C LEU A 17 -2.28 -7.69 -7.45
N THR A 18 -2.93 -7.68 -6.28
CA THR A 18 -4.31 -8.16 -6.13
C THR A 18 -5.28 -7.29 -6.91
N ILE A 19 -5.16 -5.96 -6.77
CA ILE A 19 -5.98 -4.99 -7.52
C ILE A 19 -5.82 -5.24 -9.02
N HIS A 20 -4.60 -5.46 -9.50
CA HIS A 20 -4.34 -5.77 -10.91
C HIS A 20 -5.04 -7.06 -11.36
N LYS A 21 -4.88 -8.16 -10.61
CA LYS A 21 -5.49 -9.45 -10.95
C LYS A 21 -7.02 -9.35 -11.01
N ALA A 22 -7.63 -8.67 -10.04
CA ALA A 22 -9.07 -8.42 -10.03
C ALA A 22 -9.51 -7.57 -11.24
N ALA A 23 -8.80 -6.47 -11.53
CA ALA A 23 -9.11 -5.58 -12.66
C ALA A 23 -8.95 -6.25 -14.03
N ALA A 24 -7.93 -7.10 -14.18
CA ALA A 24 -7.63 -7.82 -15.41
C ALA A 24 -8.52 -9.06 -15.62
N GLY A 25 -9.38 -9.40 -14.66
CA GLY A 25 -10.32 -10.51 -14.77
C GLY A 25 -9.70 -11.90 -14.58
N TYR A 26 -8.63 -12.01 -13.77
CA TYR A 26 -8.07 -13.31 -13.42
C TYR A 26 -9.10 -14.13 -12.63
N GLU A 27 -9.31 -15.38 -13.02
CA GLU A 27 -10.30 -16.25 -12.39
C GLU A 27 -9.92 -16.65 -10.96
N ASP A 28 -8.63 -16.84 -10.67
CA ASP A 28 -8.15 -17.23 -9.35
C ASP A 28 -6.96 -16.38 -8.90
N PHE A 29 -7.00 -15.94 -7.64
CA PHE A 29 -5.95 -15.17 -6.97
C PHE A 29 -6.13 -15.17 -5.45
N GLU A 30 -5.00 -15.10 -4.72
CA GLU A 30 -4.91 -15.32 -3.26
C GLU A 30 -5.98 -14.61 -2.42
N PHE A 31 -6.24 -13.34 -2.72
CA PHE A 31 -7.16 -12.49 -1.95
C PHE A 31 -8.53 -12.29 -2.62
N LYS A 32 -8.92 -13.18 -3.55
CA LYS A 32 -10.20 -13.08 -4.28
C LYS A 32 -11.42 -13.05 -3.36
N TYR A 33 -11.37 -13.76 -2.23
CA TYR A 33 -12.45 -13.80 -1.23
C TYR A 33 -12.80 -12.43 -0.63
N LEU A 34 -11.96 -11.41 -0.82
CA LEU A 34 -12.23 -10.04 -0.37
C LEU A 34 -13.17 -9.27 -1.32
N PHE A 35 -13.46 -9.81 -2.50
CA PHE A 35 -14.24 -9.14 -3.54
C PHE A 35 -15.61 -9.80 -3.68
N SER A 36 -16.67 -9.00 -3.64
CA SER A 36 -17.98 -9.42 -4.12
C SER A 36 -18.03 -9.43 -5.66
N GLU A 37 -19.05 -10.05 -6.22
CA GLU A 37 -19.32 -10.00 -7.67
C GLU A 37 -19.50 -8.55 -8.17
N GLU A 38 -20.06 -7.67 -7.34
CA GLU A 38 -20.18 -6.25 -7.65
C GLU A 38 -18.80 -5.56 -7.67
N ASP A 39 -17.95 -5.84 -6.68
CA ASP A 39 -16.57 -5.34 -6.66
C ASP A 39 -15.83 -5.74 -7.93
N LEU A 40 -15.89 -7.02 -8.31
CA LEU A 40 -15.23 -7.53 -9.52
C LEU A 40 -15.72 -6.85 -10.80
N LYS A 41 -17.00 -6.46 -10.88
CA LYS A 41 -17.53 -5.66 -12.00
C LYS A 41 -16.96 -4.24 -12.01
N LEU A 42 -16.91 -3.58 -10.85
CA LEU A 42 -16.34 -2.23 -10.72
C LEU A 42 -14.84 -2.21 -11.05
N MET A 43 -14.10 -3.26 -10.64
CA MET A 43 -12.67 -3.40 -10.87
C MET A 43 -12.29 -3.37 -12.37
N LYS A 44 -13.20 -3.70 -13.29
CA LYS A 44 -12.96 -3.60 -14.75
C LYS A 44 -12.71 -2.17 -15.22
N ASN A 45 -13.09 -1.17 -14.42
CA ASN A 45 -12.82 0.24 -14.69
C ASN A 45 -11.49 0.73 -14.11
N VAL A 46 -10.75 -0.13 -13.40
CA VAL A 46 -9.47 0.18 -12.75
C VAL A 46 -8.31 -0.28 -13.64
N ARG A 47 -7.24 0.53 -13.68
CA ARG A 47 -5.98 0.18 -14.33
C ARG A 47 -4.81 0.42 -13.39
N VAL A 48 -4.14 -0.66 -13.00
CA VAL A 48 -2.87 -0.55 -12.26
C VAL A 48 -1.75 -0.16 -13.23
N ILE A 49 -1.15 0.99 -12.98
CA ILE A 49 -0.01 1.53 -13.72
C ILE A 49 1.30 0.95 -13.20
N SER A 50 1.41 0.80 -11.88
CA SER A 50 2.59 0.23 -11.24
C SER A 50 2.24 -0.40 -9.89
N ALA A 51 2.90 -1.51 -9.58
CA ALA A 51 2.93 -2.09 -8.25
C ALA A 51 4.37 -2.47 -7.92
N MET A 52 4.94 -1.86 -6.87
CA MET A 52 6.35 -2.01 -6.56
C MET A 52 6.58 -2.40 -5.09
N PHE A 53 7.54 -3.29 -4.88
CA PHE A 53 8.12 -3.58 -3.58
C PHE A 53 9.41 -2.76 -3.40
N VAL A 54 9.40 -1.81 -2.47
CA VAL A 54 10.47 -0.81 -2.25
C VAL A 54 10.92 -0.75 -0.79
N PRO A 55 11.73 -1.71 -0.32
CA PRO A 55 12.10 -1.81 1.10
C PRO A 55 13.15 -0.78 1.55
N SER A 56 14.06 -0.37 0.67
CA SER A 56 15.17 0.54 1.01
C SER A 56 14.79 2.01 0.90
N ILE A 57 15.40 2.88 1.71
CA ILE A 57 15.30 4.35 1.55
C ILE A 57 15.74 4.78 0.15
N ILE A 58 16.93 4.36 -0.29
CA ILE A 58 17.50 4.75 -1.59
C ILE A 58 16.53 4.44 -2.73
N GLY A 59 15.90 3.27 -2.72
CA GLY A 59 14.91 2.88 -3.71
C GLY A 59 13.68 3.80 -3.70
N VAL A 60 13.14 4.11 -2.52
CA VAL A 60 11.99 5.02 -2.40
C VAL A 60 12.35 6.42 -2.89
N GLU A 61 13.43 6.99 -2.39
CA GLU A 61 13.82 8.38 -2.71
C GLU A 61 14.13 8.55 -4.20
N LYS A 62 14.86 7.62 -4.81
CA LYS A 62 15.19 7.70 -6.23
C LYS A 62 14.01 7.45 -7.16
N LEU A 63 13.14 6.50 -6.84
CA LEU A 63 12.00 6.16 -7.70
C LEU A 63 10.89 7.20 -7.60
N LEU A 64 10.64 7.72 -6.39
CA LEU A 64 9.51 8.61 -6.12
C LEU A 64 9.91 10.10 -6.10
N ASP A 65 11.21 10.42 -6.17
CA ASP A 65 11.74 11.79 -6.14
C ASP A 65 11.29 12.55 -4.88
N ILE A 66 11.45 11.90 -3.73
CA ILE A 66 11.12 12.41 -2.39
C ILE A 66 12.29 12.20 -1.44
N LYS A 67 12.23 12.86 -0.28
CA LYS A 67 13.13 12.61 0.85
C LYS A 67 12.36 11.95 1.99
N LEU A 68 12.90 10.88 2.55
CA LEU A 68 12.34 10.21 3.72
C LEU A 68 13.05 10.66 5.00
N PRO A 69 12.39 10.56 6.17
CA PRO A 69 13.07 10.71 7.45
C PRO A 69 14.07 9.56 7.68
N GLU A 70 15.05 9.81 8.56
CA GLU A 70 15.99 8.79 9.02
C GLU A 70 15.25 7.67 9.77
N PRO A 71 15.61 6.39 9.55
CA PRO A 71 15.07 5.25 10.29
C PRO A 71 15.23 5.39 11.80
N ASP A 72 14.25 4.92 12.54
CA ASP A 72 14.36 4.80 14.00
C ASP A 72 15.22 3.60 14.40
N PHE A 73 15.29 2.59 13.52
CA PHE A 73 15.99 1.34 13.79
C PHE A 73 16.87 0.94 12.61
N ASN A 74 18.05 0.40 12.93
CA ASN A 74 18.92 -0.24 11.95
C ASN A 74 18.38 -1.63 11.61
N TYR A 75 18.09 -1.88 10.32
CA TYR A 75 17.61 -3.18 9.87
C TYR A 75 18.12 -3.54 8.46
N LYS A 76 19.23 -4.28 8.40
CA LYS A 76 19.82 -4.79 7.16
C LYS A 76 19.94 -3.69 6.09
N TYR A 77 19.23 -3.84 4.96
CA TYR A 77 19.19 -2.90 3.83
C TYR A 77 17.86 -2.15 3.73
N ALA A 78 16.92 -2.40 4.65
CA ALA A 78 15.56 -1.88 4.61
C ALA A 78 15.35 -0.80 5.67
N LYS A 79 14.39 0.08 5.42
CA LYS A 79 13.97 1.10 6.38
C LYS A 79 13.10 0.49 7.46
N ALA A 80 13.38 0.82 8.73
CA ALA A 80 12.60 0.39 9.89
C ALA A 80 12.29 1.60 10.77
N TYR A 81 11.01 1.92 10.88
CA TYR A 81 10.49 3.07 11.60
C TYR A 81 9.63 2.64 12.79
N SER A 82 9.42 3.55 13.73
CA SER A 82 8.32 3.51 14.68
C SER A 82 6.98 3.68 13.95
N GLU A 83 5.88 3.32 14.61
CA GLU A 83 4.54 3.47 14.04
C GLU A 83 4.20 4.90 13.62
N GLU A 84 4.64 5.89 14.41
CA GLU A 84 4.45 7.32 14.10
C GLU A 84 5.14 7.70 12.79
N LYS A 85 6.43 7.35 12.64
CA LYS A 85 7.17 7.63 11.40
C LYS A 85 6.70 6.78 10.23
N ASP A 86 6.20 5.56 10.46
CA ASP A 86 5.60 4.76 9.39
C ASP A 86 4.38 5.49 8.78
N LEU A 87 3.55 6.14 9.59
CA LEU A 87 2.41 6.94 9.10
C LEU A 87 2.88 8.11 8.22
N GLU A 88 3.93 8.81 8.64
CA GLU A 88 4.55 9.88 7.85
C GLU A 88 5.11 9.35 6.53
N VAL A 89 5.90 8.27 6.58
CA VAL A 89 6.57 7.68 5.42
C VAL A 89 5.55 7.10 4.43
N ALA A 90 4.49 6.43 4.90
CA ALA A 90 3.44 5.92 4.03
C ALA A 90 2.75 7.06 3.27
N LYS A 91 2.51 8.20 3.93
CA LYS A 91 1.98 9.41 3.31
C LYS A 91 2.96 9.96 2.25
N LEU A 92 4.22 10.17 2.60
CA LEU A 92 5.24 10.68 1.67
C LEU A 92 5.39 9.78 0.43
N MET A 93 5.37 8.46 0.62
CA MET A 93 5.41 7.49 -0.48
C MET A 93 4.19 7.63 -1.40
N ALA A 94 2.98 7.72 -0.85
CA ALA A 94 1.77 7.89 -1.64
C ALA A 94 1.78 9.22 -2.42
N GLU A 95 2.18 10.32 -1.78
CA GLU A 95 2.28 11.65 -2.40
C GLU A 95 3.31 11.68 -3.52
N GLY A 96 4.53 11.17 -3.27
CA GLY A 96 5.58 11.05 -4.27
C GLY A 96 5.14 10.23 -5.47
N LEU A 97 4.52 9.07 -5.24
CA LEU A 97 4.02 8.20 -6.30
C LEU A 97 2.90 8.86 -7.12
N LYS A 98 1.93 9.52 -6.46
CA LYS A 98 0.83 10.21 -7.15
C LYS A 98 1.36 11.32 -8.05
N LYS A 99 2.27 12.15 -7.53
CA LYS A 99 2.91 13.24 -8.29
C LYS A 99 3.71 12.69 -9.47
N LYS A 100 4.48 11.62 -9.25
CA LYS A 100 5.38 11.05 -10.27
C LYS A 100 4.63 10.45 -11.46
N LEU A 101 3.52 9.75 -11.20
CA LEU A 101 2.79 8.99 -12.21
C LEU A 101 1.48 9.65 -12.65
N ASN A 102 1.06 10.72 -12.01
CA ASN A 102 -0.21 11.42 -12.26
C ASN A 102 -1.42 10.47 -12.30
N VAL A 103 -1.51 9.60 -11.30
CA VAL A 103 -2.59 8.61 -11.16
C VAL A 103 -3.75 9.13 -10.32
N ASN A 104 -4.95 8.58 -10.52
CA ASN A 104 -6.12 8.91 -9.73
C ASN A 104 -5.97 8.46 -8.28
N ILE A 105 -5.42 7.27 -8.06
CA ILE A 105 -5.22 6.70 -6.73
C ILE A 105 -3.76 6.25 -6.59
N SER A 106 -3.08 6.67 -5.53
CA SER A 106 -1.79 6.11 -5.13
C SER A 106 -1.88 5.45 -3.77
N ILE A 107 -1.09 4.40 -3.56
CA ILE A 107 -1.00 3.68 -2.28
C ILE A 107 0.46 3.62 -1.83
N GLY A 108 0.72 4.04 -0.59
CA GLY A 108 2.01 3.88 0.08
C GLY A 108 1.87 2.94 1.28
N SER A 109 2.76 1.96 1.43
CA SER A 109 2.80 1.10 2.63
C SER A 109 4.21 0.96 3.21
N THR A 110 4.32 1.04 4.54
CA THR A 110 5.57 0.83 5.27
C THR A 110 5.33 0.25 6.66
N ALA A 111 6.30 -0.50 7.18
CA ALA A 111 6.27 -0.95 8.56
C ALA A 111 7.68 -1.20 9.10
N GLY A 112 7.95 -0.78 10.33
CA GLY A 112 9.07 -1.22 11.17
C GLY A 112 8.58 -1.89 12.45
N VAL A 113 8.60 -1.16 13.57
CA VAL A 113 8.12 -1.58 14.88
C VAL A 113 6.78 -0.91 15.15
N GLY A 114 5.71 -1.70 15.23
CA GLY A 114 4.34 -1.21 15.32
C GLY A 114 3.39 -1.95 14.39
N ARG A 115 2.23 -1.35 14.11
CA ARG A 115 1.19 -1.93 13.27
C ARG A 115 1.41 -1.78 11.77
N GLY A 116 2.38 -0.96 11.35
CA GLY A 116 2.61 -0.65 9.95
C GLY A 116 1.50 0.22 9.37
N ALA A 117 1.87 1.13 8.47
CA ALA A 117 1.00 2.15 7.93
C ALA A 117 0.70 1.93 6.46
N ILE A 118 -0.51 2.33 6.07
CA ILE A 118 -1.00 2.36 4.70
C ILE A 118 -1.63 3.74 4.48
N CYS A 119 -1.21 4.42 3.41
CA CYS A 119 -1.82 5.64 2.92
C CYS A 119 -2.43 5.37 1.54
N ILE A 120 -3.71 5.66 1.37
CA ILE A 120 -4.38 5.71 0.07
C ILE A 120 -4.71 7.17 -0.22
N LEU A 121 -4.16 7.70 -1.31
CA LEU A 121 -4.35 9.08 -1.73
C LEU A 121 -5.14 9.10 -3.04
N THR A 122 -6.32 9.70 -3.03
CA THR A 122 -7.17 9.89 -4.20
C THR A 122 -7.01 11.29 -4.77
N ASP A 123 -7.81 11.64 -5.78
CA ASP A 123 -7.90 13.01 -6.27
C ASP A 123 -8.57 13.96 -5.24
N ASN A 124 -9.36 13.42 -4.31
CA ASN A 124 -10.20 14.21 -3.41
C ASN A 124 -9.75 14.16 -1.94
N ASN A 125 -9.21 13.02 -1.49
CA ASN A 125 -8.98 12.77 -0.07
C ASN A 125 -7.70 11.97 0.19
N ARG A 126 -7.26 12.03 1.45
CA ARG A 126 -6.19 11.19 2.01
C ARG A 126 -6.77 10.25 3.07
N TYR A 127 -6.52 8.96 2.91
CA TYR A 127 -6.90 7.93 3.86
C TYR A 127 -5.64 7.29 4.45
N LEU A 128 -5.34 7.60 5.70
CA LEU A 128 -4.15 7.12 6.41
C LEU A 128 -4.57 6.26 7.60
N PHE A 129 -4.07 5.03 7.66
CA PHE A 129 -4.43 4.05 8.68
C PHE A 129 -3.32 3.03 8.87
N THR A 130 -3.45 2.19 9.90
CA THR A 130 -2.55 1.09 10.19
C THR A 130 -3.21 -0.27 9.99
N SER A 131 -2.41 -1.35 9.97
CA SER A 131 -2.96 -2.68 10.24
C SER A 131 -3.49 -2.76 11.69
N ASP A 132 -4.20 -3.84 12.02
CA ASP A 132 -4.69 -4.10 13.36
C ASP A 132 -3.71 -4.93 14.21
N VAL A 133 -2.58 -5.34 13.63
CA VAL A 133 -1.65 -6.29 14.26
C VAL A 133 -0.32 -5.62 14.54
N TYR A 134 0.03 -5.52 15.83
CA TYR A 134 1.36 -5.09 16.24
C TYR A 134 2.40 -6.16 15.88
N ALA A 135 3.50 -5.73 15.29
CA ALA A 135 4.64 -6.57 15.00
C ALA A 135 5.95 -5.81 15.15
N ASN A 136 7.05 -6.55 15.28
CA ASN A 136 8.37 -5.99 15.41
C ASN A 136 9.29 -6.57 14.33
N LEU A 137 9.61 -5.72 13.34
CA LEU A 137 10.48 -6.11 12.22
C LEU A 137 11.89 -6.52 12.67
N ILE A 138 12.37 -5.98 13.79
CA ILE A 138 13.72 -6.24 14.30
C ILE A 138 13.80 -7.63 14.92
N THR A 139 12.77 -8.04 15.66
CA THR A 139 12.72 -9.32 16.37
C THR A 139 12.00 -10.44 15.60
N PHE A 140 11.37 -10.12 14.46
CA PHE A 140 10.53 -11.04 13.69
C PHE A 140 9.23 -11.49 14.36
N GLU A 141 8.81 -10.78 15.40
CA GLU A 141 7.53 -11.01 16.05
C GLU A 141 6.37 -10.59 15.13
N ASN A 142 5.39 -11.48 14.93
CA ASN A 142 4.10 -11.26 14.25
C ASN A 142 4.16 -10.68 12.81
N ILE A 143 5.31 -10.67 12.14
CA ILE A 143 5.45 -9.98 10.84
C ILE A 143 4.47 -10.54 9.78
N LYS A 144 4.32 -11.87 9.70
CA LYS A 144 3.43 -12.50 8.71
C LYS A 144 1.96 -12.19 8.96
N GLU A 145 1.56 -12.15 10.23
CA GLU A 145 0.19 -11.82 10.62
C GLU A 145 -0.10 -10.34 10.32
N ARG A 146 0.81 -9.43 10.67
CA ARG A 146 0.74 -8.02 10.29
C ARG A 146 0.66 -7.83 8.77
N GLN A 147 1.49 -8.54 8.02
CA GLN A 147 1.48 -8.48 6.56
C GLN A 147 0.11 -8.90 5.99
N LYS A 148 -0.42 -10.05 6.41
CA LYS A 148 -1.73 -10.52 5.94
C LYS A 148 -2.84 -9.53 6.29
N ASN A 149 -2.90 -9.08 7.56
CA ASN A 149 -3.90 -8.11 7.99
C ASN A 149 -3.77 -6.78 7.21
N GLY A 150 -2.55 -6.29 6.99
CA GLY A 150 -2.30 -5.07 6.21
C GLY A 150 -2.76 -5.20 4.75
N ILE A 151 -2.51 -6.34 4.10
CA ILE A 151 -2.97 -6.59 2.73
C ILE A 151 -4.50 -6.61 2.68
N GLU A 152 -5.15 -7.41 3.54
CA GLU A 152 -6.60 -7.52 3.57
C GLU A 152 -7.28 -6.18 3.85
N LYS A 153 -6.81 -5.46 4.86
CA LYS A 153 -7.33 -4.15 5.25
C LYS A 153 -7.08 -3.12 4.15
N GLY A 154 -5.91 -3.13 3.53
CA GLY A 154 -5.58 -2.28 2.38
C GLY A 154 -6.54 -2.47 1.22
N ILE A 155 -6.83 -3.71 0.84
CA ILE A 155 -7.77 -4.04 -0.25
C ILE A 155 -9.20 -3.64 0.11
N LYS A 156 -9.69 -3.96 1.31
CA LYS A 156 -11.05 -3.58 1.75
C LYS A 156 -11.23 -2.06 1.74
N ARG A 157 -10.27 -1.31 2.29
CA ARG A 157 -10.31 0.15 2.28
C ARG A 157 -10.24 0.72 0.87
N PHE A 158 -9.42 0.13 -0.01
CA PHE A 158 -9.39 0.52 -1.42
C PHE A 158 -10.77 0.36 -2.08
N LEU A 159 -11.46 -0.78 -1.88
CA LEU A 159 -12.79 -1.02 -2.43
C LEU A 159 -13.84 -0.03 -1.88
N GLU A 160 -13.82 0.23 -0.58
CA GLU A 160 -14.69 1.24 0.05
C GLU A 160 -14.47 2.63 -0.55
N ILE A 161 -13.21 3.05 -0.71
CA ILE A 161 -12.86 4.36 -1.27
C ILE A 161 -13.24 4.43 -2.75
N LEU A 162 -12.98 3.36 -3.52
CA LEU A 162 -13.31 3.28 -4.94
C LEU A 162 -14.81 3.49 -5.15
N LYS A 163 -15.65 2.78 -4.39
CA LYS A 163 -17.11 2.92 -4.42
C LYS A 163 -17.60 4.29 -3.97
N LYS A 164 -16.93 4.91 -3.01
CA LYS A 164 -17.37 6.19 -2.44
C LYS A 164 -17.05 7.38 -3.35
N GLU A 165 -15.92 7.34 -4.05
CA GLU A 165 -15.38 8.52 -4.75
C GLU A 165 -15.44 8.45 -6.27
N TYR A 166 -15.62 7.27 -6.84
CA TYR A 166 -15.56 7.07 -8.28
C TYR A 166 -16.80 6.38 -8.87
N PHE A 167 -17.75 5.96 -8.03
CA PHE A 167 -19.02 5.34 -8.38
C PHE A 167 -20.14 5.87 -7.47
#